data_AF-A0A7C8LP76-F1
#
_entry.id   AF-A0A7C8LP76-F1
#
_cell.length_a   1.000
_cell.length_b   1.000
_cell.length_c   1.000
_cell.angle_alpha   90.00
_cell.angle_beta   90.00
_cell.angle_gamma   90.00
#
_symmetry.space_group_name_H-M   'P 1'
#
loop_
_entity.id
_entity.type
_entity.pdbx_description
1 polymer ?
#
loop_
_entity_poly.entity_id
_entity_poly.type
_entity_poly.pdbx_seq_one_letter_code
_entity_poly.pdbx_strand_id
1 'polypeptide(L)'
;MLRLLGLLVVVAAAAFFTNPTAATMSAAADAKLKTVTEAAAENVDLGGALGGLVARGADGKYDSFYVASHYAKPAGDSPLVECWGAFTLTTCSKVGSPQ
;
A
#
# COMPACT_ATOMS: atom_id res chain seq x y z
N MET A 1 -1.51 14.73 -35.02
CA MET A 1 -1.88 15.31 -33.71
C MET A 1 -3.14 14.68 -33.13
N LEU A 2 -4.27 14.64 -33.87
CA LEU A 2 -5.51 14.00 -33.39
C LEU A 2 -5.34 12.52 -33.01
N ARG A 3 -4.53 11.75 -33.77
CA ARG A 3 -4.18 10.36 -33.45
C ARG A 3 -3.43 10.21 -32.13
N LEU A 4 -2.53 11.14 -31.81
CA LEU A 4 -1.73 11.09 -30.57
C LEU A 4 -2.60 11.44 -29.36
N LEU A 5 -3.46 12.45 -29.51
CA LEU A 5 -4.47 12.83 -28.51
C LEU A 5 -5.44 11.68 -28.22
N GLY A 6 -5.95 11.02 -29.26
CA GLY A 6 -6.82 9.85 -29.09
C GLY A 6 -6.14 8.72 -28.35
N LEU A 7 -4.86 8.45 -28.65
CA LEU A 7 -4.08 7.41 -27.99
C LEU A 7 -3.85 7.73 -26.49
N LEU A 8 -3.59 8.99 -26.16
CA LEU A 8 -3.42 9.46 -24.78
C LEU A 8 -4.70 9.29 -23.96
N VAL A 9 -5.87 9.58 -24.55
CA VAL A 9 -7.17 9.38 -23.91
C VAL A 9 -7.43 7.90 -23.63
N VAL A 10 -7.11 7.01 -24.59
CA VAL A 10 -7.28 5.56 -24.41
C VAL A 10 -6.39 5.03 -23.28
N VAL A 11 -5.14 5.48 -23.20
CA VAL A 11 -4.21 5.08 -22.12
C VAL A 11 -4.70 5.59 -20.76
N ALA A 12 -5.18 6.84 -20.68
CA ALA A 12 -5.73 7.40 -19.45
C ALA A 12 -7.01 6.66 -18.99
N ALA A 13 -7.89 6.29 -19.91
CA ALA A 13 -9.07 5.48 -19.60
C ALA A 13 -8.66 4.09 -19.08
N ALA A 14 -7.72 3.42 -19.75
CA ALA A 14 -7.20 2.13 -19.31
C ALA A 14 -6.56 2.23 -17.91
N ALA A 15 -5.83 3.30 -17.61
CA ALA A 15 -5.27 3.57 -16.29
C ALA A 15 -6.34 3.69 -15.20
N PHE A 16 -7.39 4.44 -15.51
CA PHE A 16 -8.50 4.67 -14.58
C PHE A 16 -9.24 3.37 -14.22
N PHE A 17 -9.50 2.52 -15.22
CA PHE A 17 -10.19 1.24 -14.98
C PHE A 17 -9.32 0.18 -14.32
N THR A 18 -7.99 0.31 -14.35
CA THR A 18 -7.07 -0.71 -13.82
C THR A 18 -6.52 -0.40 -12.44
N ASN A 19 -6.69 0.82 -11.92
CA ASN A 19 -6.17 1.27 -10.62
C ASN A 19 -6.67 0.36 -9.47
N PRO A 20 -5.80 -0.15 -8.56
CA PRO A 20 -6.21 -1.08 -7.52
C PRO A 20 -7.19 -0.42 -6.56
N THR A 21 -8.18 -1.20 -6.17
CA THR A 21 -9.15 -0.81 -5.15
C THR A 21 -8.52 -0.77 -3.76
N ALA A 22 -9.19 -0.08 -2.83
CA ALA A 22 -8.81 -0.10 -1.41
C ALA A 22 -8.71 -1.53 -0.83
N ALA A 23 -9.62 -2.44 -1.23
CA ALA A 23 -9.60 -3.83 -0.78
C ALA A 23 -8.35 -4.58 -1.24
N THR A 24 -7.97 -4.43 -2.52
CA THR A 24 -6.76 -5.05 -3.07
C THR A 24 -5.48 -4.51 -2.41
N MET A 25 -5.43 -3.21 -2.12
CA MET A 25 -4.28 -2.62 -1.44
C MET A 25 -4.20 -2.95 0.05
N SER A 26 -5.35 -3.04 0.73
CA SER A 26 -5.41 -3.53 2.12
C SER A 26 -4.87 -4.96 2.20
N ALA A 27 -5.30 -5.86 1.32
CA ALA A 27 -4.83 -7.24 1.32
C ALA A 27 -3.32 -7.34 1.04
N ALA A 28 -2.79 -6.52 0.14
CA ALA A 28 -1.35 -6.44 -0.13
C ALA A 28 -0.57 -5.88 1.07
N ALA A 29 -1.10 -4.86 1.74
CA ALA A 29 -0.53 -4.29 2.96
C ALA A 29 -0.52 -5.31 4.10
N ASP A 30 -1.59 -6.09 4.28
CA ASP A 30 -1.68 -7.16 5.27
C ASP A 30 -0.67 -8.27 5.03
N ALA A 31 -0.50 -8.68 3.77
CA ALA A 31 0.52 -9.65 3.39
C ALA A 31 1.93 -9.12 3.69
N LYS A 32 2.21 -7.86 3.36
CA LYS A 32 3.50 -7.23 3.65
C LYS A 32 3.74 -7.09 5.15
N LEU A 33 2.72 -6.67 5.90
CA LEU A 33 2.77 -6.52 7.35
C LEU A 33 3.11 -7.86 8.02
N LYS A 34 2.51 -8.97 7.55
CA LYS A 34 2.85 -10.31 8.03
C LYS A 34 4.35 -10.62 7.85
N THR A 35 4.90 -10.37 6.66
CA THR A 35 6.35 -10.58 6.41
C THR A 35 7.25 -9.70 7.27
N VAL A 36 6.84 -8.45 7.53
CA VAL A 36 7.59 -7.53 8.41
C VAL A 36 7.55 -7.99 9.85
N THR A 37 6.40 -8.50 10.31
CA THR A 37 6.20 -8.98 11.68
C THR A 37 6.96 -10.29 11.91
N GLU A 38 6.94 -11.21 10.95
CA GLU A 38 7.70 -12.47 10.99
C GLU A 38 9.21 -12.19 11.02
N ALA A 39 9.70 -11.32 10.13
CA ALA A 39 11.11 -10.91 10.13
C ALA A 39 11.53 -10.21 11.44
N ALA A 40 10.65 -9.42 12.05
CA ALA A 40 10.91 -8.82 13.35
C ALA A 40 11.01 -9.87 14.47
N ALA A 41 10.13 -10.88 14.46
CA ALA A 41 10.15 -11.98 15.42
C ALA A 41 11.43 -12.81 15.31
N GLU A 42 11.90 -13.08 14.09
CA GLU A 42 13.17 -13.80 13.85
C GLU A 42 14.40 -13.03 14.34
N ASN A 43 14.37 -11.69 14.31
CA ASN A 43 15.46 -10.83 14.76
C ASN A 43 15.35 -10.41 16.25
N VAL A 44 14.39 -10.98 17.01
CA VAL A 44 14.11 -10.62 18.41
C VAL A 44 13.82 -9.11 18.56
N ASP A 45 13.24 -8.50 17.54
CA ASP A 45 12.77 -7.12 17.57
C ASP A 45 11.34 -7.08 18.14
N LEU A 46 11.27 -6.97 19.47
CA LEU A 46 10.01 -6.89 20.21
C LEU A 46 9.19 -5.66 19.81
N GLY A 47 9.84 -4.53 19.50
CA GLY A 47 9.16 -3.34 18.99
C GLY A 47 8.55 -3.63 17.62
N GLY A 48 9.34 -4.23 16.73
CA GLY A 48 8.96 -4.79 15.43
C GLY A 48 7.67 -5.61 15.46
N ALA A 49 7.64 -6.60 16.36
CA ALA A 49 6.53 -7.54 16.50
C ALA A 49 5.28 -6.89 17.10
N LEU A 50 5.43 -6.03 18.12
CA LEU A 50 4.32 -5.33 18.78
C LEU A 50 3.67 -4.32 17.83
N GLY A 51 4.45 -3.52 17.12
CA GLY A 51 3.89 -2.57 16.16
C GLY A 51 3.27 -3.25 14.94
N GLY A 52 3.80 -4.43 14.53
CA GLY A 52 3.14 -5.29 13.56
C GLY A 52 1.74 -5.75 14.01
N LEU A 53 1.59 -6.06 15.30
CA LEU A 53 0.31 -6.44 15.90
C LEU A 53 -0.67 -5.27 15.98
N VAL A 54 -0.20 -4.09 16.40
CA VAL A 54 -1.00 -2.86 16.46
C VAL A 54 -1.49 -2.45 15.06
N ALA A 55 -0.61 -2.49 14.06
CA ALA A 55 -0.99 -2.22 12.68
C ALA A 55 -1.97 -3.22 12.08
N ARG A 56 -2.08 -4.43 12.65
CA ARG A 56 -3.07 -5.40 12.20
C ARG A 56 -4.49 -5.03 12.62
N GLY A 57 -4.63 -4.39 13.79
CA GLY A 57 -5.91 -3.96 14.36
C GLY A 57 -6.34 -2.54 13.95
N ALA A 58 -5.47 -1.76 13.31
CA ALA A 58 -5.78 -0.41 12.88
C ALA A 58 -6.30 -0.36 11.44
N ASP A 59 -7.32 0.46 11.19
CA ASP A 59 -7.82 0.75 9.86
C ASP A 59 -6.77 1.54 9.05
N GLY A 60 -6.46 1.04 7.85
CA GLY A 60 -5.56 1.75 6.93
C GLY A 60 -6.26 2.87 6.18
N LYS A 61 -5.50 3.90 5.82
CA LYS A 61 -5.99 5.04 5.05
C LYS A 61 -5.74 4.81 3.57
N TYR A 62 -6.79 4.95 2.75
CA TYR A 62 -6.72 4.87 1.29
C TYR A 62 -6.91 6.25 0.66
N ASP A 63 -5.98 6.67 -0.19
CA ASP A 63 -6.04 7.90 -0.98
C ASP A 63 -6.01 7.53 -2.48
N SER A 64 -6.95 8.02 -3.28
CA SER A 64 -7.00 7.78 -4.74
C SER A 64 -6.62 9.04 -5.51
N PHE A 65 -5.67 8.91 -6.44
CA PHE A 65 -5.17 9.98 -7.29
C PHE A 65 -5.54 9.76 -8.77
N TYR A 66 -6.73 9.19 -9.03
CA TYR A 66 -7.25 8.79 -10.34
C TYR A 66 -6.47 7.67 -11.05
N VAL A 67 -5.19 7.89 -11.33
CA VAL A 67 -4.30 6.93 -12.04
C VAL A 67 -3.32 6.22 -11.10
N ALA A 68 -3.12 6.81 -9.93
CA ALA A 68 -2.38 6.21 -8.84
C ALA A 68 -3.30 6.10 -7.62
N SER A 69 -2.87 5.30 -6.67
CA SER A 69 -3.55 5.11 -5.40
C SER A 69 -2.50 4.88 -4.33
N HIS A 70 -2.82 5.26 -3.12
CA HIS A 70 -1.97 5.11 -1.95
C HIS A 70 -2.76 4.46 -0.82
N TYR A 71 -2.11 3.56 -0.10
CA TYR A 71 -2.67 2.92 1.08
C TYR A 71 -1.63 2.88 2.19
N ALA A 72 -1.92 3.50 3.33
CA ALA A 72 -1.02 3.53 4.47
C ALA A 72 -1.66 2.79 5.65
N LYS A 73 -0.90 1.86 6.25
CA LYS A 73 -1.33 1.12 7.44
C LYS A 73 -0.58 1.61 8.69
N PRO A 74 -1.27 2.24 9.66
CA PRO A 74 -0.63 2.83 10.84
C PRO A 74 -0.20 1.78 11.86
N ALA A 75 0.96 1.96 12.51
CA ALA A 75 1.34 1.31 13.76
C ALA A 75 1.63 2.38 14.82
N GLY A 76 0.64 2.73 15.64
CA GLY A 76 0.75 3.89 16.53
C GLY A 76 0.64 5.20 15.75
N ASP A 77 1.56 6.15 15.98
CA ASP A 77 1.53 7.50 15.39
C ASP A 77 2.08 7.58 13.95
N SER A 78 2.75 6.53 13.45
CA SER A 78 3.38 6.50 12.13
C SER A 78 2.93 5.30 11.28
N PRO A 79 2.87 5.43 9.94
CA PRO A 79 2.62 4.30 9.06
C PRO A 79 3.77 3.29 9.15
N LEU A 80 3.44 2.00 9.33
CA LEU A 80 4.43 0.92 9.32
C LEU A 80 4.63 0.37 7.91
N VAL A 81 3.53 0.26 7.16
CA VAL A 81 3.52 -0.20 5.77
C VAL A 81 2.79 0.83 4.92
N GLU A 82 3.41 1.22 3.80
CA GLU A 82 2.77 2.01 2.75
C GLU A 82 2.76 1.21 1.45
N CYS A 83 1.63 1.23 0.78
CA CYS A 83 1.44 0.63 -0.53
C CYS A 83 1.07 1.71 -1.54
N TRP A 84 1.75 1.67 -2.68
CA TRP A 84 1.46 2.51 -3.82
C TRP A 84 0.95 1.64 -4.97
N GLY A 85 -0.19 2.05 -5.52
CA GLY A 85 -0.84 1.45 -6.65
C GLY A 85 -0.76 2.35 -7.87
N ALA A 86 -0.52 1.78 -9.04
CA ALA A 86 -0.69 2.46 -10.32
C ALA A 86 -1.06 1.41 -11.38
N PHE A 87 -2.14 1.65 -12.13
CA PHE A 87 -2.70 0.63 -13.04
C PHE A 87 -2.94 -0.69 -12.27
N THR A 88 -2.55 -1.85 -12.78
CA THR A 88 -2.68 -3.14 -12.07
C THR A 88 -1.53 -3.45 -11.10
N LEU A 89 -0.56 -2.55 -10.94
CA LEU A 89 0.62 -2.77 -10.12
C LEU A 89 0.37 -2.25 -8.71
N THR A 90 0.73 -3.04 -7.70
CA THR A 90 0.74 -2.64 -6.29
C THR A 90 2.11 -2.96 -5.71
N THR A 91 2.78 -1.96 -5.16
CA THR A 91 4.06 -2.11 -4.48
C THR A 91 3.91 -1.68 -3.03
N CYS A 92 4.42 -2.48 -2.10
CA CYS A 92 4.32 -2.22 -0.66
C CYS A 92 5.69 -2.20 -0.01
N SER A 93 5.94 -1.17 0.79
CA SER A 93 7.21 -0.92 1.46
C SER A 93 6.99 -0.73 2.96
N LYS A 94 7.97 -1.17 3.77
CA LYS A 94 8.05 -0.79 5.18
C LYS A 94 8.60 0.64 5.24
N VAL A 95 7.86 1.57 5.85
CA VAL A 95 8.25 2.99 5.91
C VAL A 95 8.46 3.49 7.35
N GLY A 96 7.89 2.81 8.33
CA GLY A 96 8.08 3.10 9.75
C GLY A 96 8.90 2.04 10.46
N SER A 97 9.53 2.43 11.56
CA SER A 97 9.86 1.50 12.64
C SER A 97 8.80 1.66 13.72
N PRO A 98 8.31 0.55 14.30
CA PRO A 98 7.46 0.66 15.47
C PRO A 98 8.26 1.25 16.63
N GLN A 99 7.69 2.28 17.24
CA GLN A 99 8.28 2.97 18.40
C GLN A 99 7.88 2.25 19.69
#